data_AF-A0A3C0Y3E3-F1
#
_entry.id   AF-A0A3C0Y3E3-F1
#
_cell.length_a   1.000
_cell.length_b   1.000
_cell.length_c   1.000
_cell.angle_alpha   90.00
_cell.angle_beta   90.00
_cell.angle_gamma   90.00
#
_symmetry.space_group_name_H-M   'P 1'
#
loop_
_entity.id
_entity.type
_entity.pdbx_description
1 polymer ?
#
loop_
_entity_poly.entity_id
_entity_poly.type
_entity_poly.pdbx_seq_one_letter_code
_entity_poly.pdbx_strand_id
1 'polypeptide(L)' 'YELLFTAPASAREAVQAASRQAHTTVTRIGRIDHEPGMRLIDDHGNRAHALPSRFSSFDHFA' A
#
# COMPACT_ATOMS: atom_id res chain seq x y z
N TYR A 1 11.23 -2.53 10.83
CA TYR A 1 11.50 -1.84 9.55
C TYR A 1 11.01 -2.76 8.45
N GLU A 2 10.17 -2.26 7.54
CA GLU A 2 9.50 -3.06 6.51
C GLU A 2 9.77 -2.48 5.12
N LEU A 3 9.54 -3.28 4.07
CA LEU A 3 9.62 -2.82 2.68
C LEU A 3 8.25 -2.41 2.15
N LEU A 4 8.17 -1.21 1.59
CA LEU A 4 7.02 -0.74 0.81
C LEU A 4 7.45 -0.57 -0.65
N PHE A 5 6.74 -1.23 -1.57
CA PHE A 5 7.06 -1.20 -2.99
C PHE A 5 5.78 -1.25 -3.85
N THR A 6 5.94 -1.00 -5.15
CA THR A 6 4.87 -1.15 -6.15
C THR A 6 5.28 -2.18 -7.18
N ALA A 7 4.30 -2.85 -7.80
CA ALA A 7 4.53 -3.81 -8.86
C ALA A 7 3.36 -3.78 -9.86
N PRO A 8 3.61 -4.00 -11.17
CA PRO A 8 2.54 -4.19 -12.14
C PRO A 8 1.63 -5.35 -11.75
N ALA A 9 0.35 -5.27 -12.13
CA ALA A 9 -0.62 -6.34 -11.84
C ALA A 9 -0.19 -7.70 -12.43
N SER A 10 0.47 -7.70 -13.58
CA SER A 10 1.02 -8.91 -14.23
C SER A 10 2.11 -9.61 -13.43
N ALA A 11 2.78 -8.92 -12.50
CA ALA A 11 3.83 -9.50 -11.66
C ALA A 11 3.29 -10.13 -10.36
N ARG A 12 1.97 -10.20 -10.19
CA ARG A 12 1.32 -10.68 -8.95
C ARG A 12 1.85 -12.06 -8.50
N GLU A 13 1.96 -13.00 -9.43
CA GLU A 13 2.42 -14.36 -9.12
C GLU A 13 3.90 -14.39 -8.72
N ALA A 14 4.74 -13.63 -9.43
CA ALA A 14 6.17 -13.51 -9.12
C ALA A 14 6.40 -12.91 -7.72
N VAL A 15 5.64 -11.88 -7.34
CA VAL A 15 5.70 -11.28 -5.99
C VAL A 15 5.29 -12.29 -4.93
N GLN A 16 4.24 -13.08 -5.17
CA GLN A 16 3.80 -14.11 -4.22
C GLN A 16 4.81 -15.26 -4.12
N ALA A 17 5.47 -15.63 -5.21
CA ALA A 17 6.56 -16.60 -5.20
C ALA A 17 7.76 -16.10 -4.38
N ALA A 18 8.18 -14.85 -4.59
CA ALA A 18 9.25 -14.21 -3.83
C ALA A 18 8.93 -14.14 -2.33
N SER A 19 7.68 -13.80 -1.97
CA SER A 19 7.21 -13.79 -0.58
C SER A 19 7.39 -15.15 0.11
N ARG A 20 7.02 -16.24 -0.58
CA ARG A 20 7.20 -17.61 -0.07
C ARG A 20 8.68 -17.97 0.05
N GLN A 21 9.48 -17.68 -0.98
CA GLN A 21 10.91 -18.01 -1.00
C GLN A 21 11.71 -17.26 0.07
N ALA A 22 11.37 -16.00 0.31
CA ALA A 22 12.00 -15.16 1.33
C ALA A 22 11.43 -15.38 2.74
N HIS A 23 10.43 -16.27 2.90
CA HIS A 23 9.70 -16.47 4.15
C HIS A 23 9.21 -15.16 4.79
N THR A 24 8.84 -14.19 3.96
CA THR A 24 8.42 -12.85 4.36
C THR A 24 7.07 -12.56 3.75
N THR A 25 6.04 -12.41 4.58
CA THR A 25 4.66 -12.19 4.12
C THR A 25 4.53 -10.88 3.36
N VAL A 26 3.93 -10.93 2.16
CA VAL A 26 3.62 -9.74 1.36
C VAL A 26 2.11 -9.57 1.21
N THR A 27 1.60 -8.44 1.68
CA THR A 27 0.18 -8.06 1.58
C THR A 27 0.01 -6.91 0.60
N ARG A 28 -0.92 -7.05 -0.35
CA ARG A 28 -1.30 -5.95 -1.24
C ARG A 28 -2.27 -5.04 -0.51
N ILE A 29 -1.83 -3.82 -0.18
CA ILE A 29 -2.61 -2.84 0.61
C ILE A 29 -3.21 -1.71 -0.22
N GLY A 30 -3.01 -1.69 -1.54
CA GLY A 30 -3.50 -0.61 -2.38
C GLY A 30 -3.18 -0.79 -3.87
N ARG A 31 -3.26 0.32 -4.59
CA ARG A 31 -2.87 0.47 -6.00
C ARG A 31 -2.41 1.92 -6.23
N ILE A 32 -1.59 2.13 -7.25
CA ILE A 32 -1.25 3.46 -7.74
C ILE A 32 -2.26 3.86 -8.81
N ASP A 33 -2.84 5.04 -8.66
CA ASP A 33 -3.68 5.68 -9.68
C ASP A 33 -2.93 6.92 -10.23
N HIS A 34 -3.36 7.46 -11.36
CA HIS A 34 -2.76 8.66 -11.97
C HIS A 34 -3.00 9.95 -11.16
N GLU A 35 -4.08 9.99 -10.37
CA GLU A 35 -4.42 11.16 -9.57
C GLU A 35 -3.41 11.37 -8.43
N PRO A 36 -2.79 12.56 -8.31
CA PRO A 36 -1.92 12.88 -7.18
C PRO A 36 -2.63 12.82 -5.83
N GLY A 37 -1.89 12.42 -4.80
CA GLY A 37 -2.38 12.34 -3.42
C GLY A 37 -2.68 10.90 -2.97
N MET A 38 -3.04 10.76 -1.70
CA MET A 38 -3.38 9.48 -1.08
C MET A 38 -4.85 9.51 -0.65
N ARG A 39 -5.55 8.40 -0.88
CA ARG A 39 -6.88 8.15 -0.31
C ARG A 39 -6.85 6.85 0.47
N LEU A 40 -7.21 6.93 1.74
CA LEU A 40 -7.52 5.75 2.53
C LEU A 40 -8.99 5.39 2.30
N ILE A 41 -9.24 4.19 1.78
CA ILE A 41 -10.59 3.68 1.54
C ILE A 41 -10.94 2.72 2.67
N ASP A 42 -12.15 2.84 3.19
CA ASP A 42 -12.69 1.94 4.21
C ASP A 42 -13.01 0.53 3.65
N ASP A 43 -13.54 -0.32 4.52
CA ASP A 43 -13.96 -1.69 4.19
C ASP A 43 -15.19 -1.75 3.26
N HIS A 44 -15.94 -0.66 3.11
CA HIS A 44 -16.98 -0.53 2.09
C HIS A 44 -16.40 -0.40 0.67
N GLY A 45 -15.08 -0.18 0.54
CA GLY A 45 -14.33 -0.34 -0.70
C GLY A 45 -14.61 0.72 -1.77
N ASN A 46 -15.40 1.75 -1.46
CA ASN A 46 -15.81 2.78 -2.41
C ASN A 46 -14.97 4.06 -2.24
N ARG A 47 -14.49 4.62 -3.36
CA ARG A 47 -13.74 5.89 -3.41
C ARG A 47 -14.51 7.07 -2.81
N ALA A 48 -15.85 7.01 -2.83
CA ALA A 48 -16.72 8.03 -2.24
C ALA A 48 -16.64 8.04 -0.70
N HIS A 49 -16.22 6.95 -0.07
CA HIS A 49 -16.06 6.82 1.38
C HIS A 49 -14.57 6.84 1.76
N ALA A 50 -13.85 7.86 1.29
CA ALA A 50 -12.46 8.06 1.68
C ALA A 50 -12.39 8.61 3.11
N LEU A 51 -11.58 7.96 3.96
CA LEU A 51 -11.33 8.41 5.32
C LEU A 51 -10.36 9.61 5.34
N PRO A 52 -10.48 10.50 6.35
CA PRO A 52 -9.51 11.58 6.56
C PRO A 52 -8.09 11.02 6.66
N SER A 53 -7.21 11.47 5.75
CA SER A 53 -5.83 10.97 5.65
C SER A 53 -4.83 11.97 6.25
N ARG A 54 -5.07 12.43 7.48
CA ARG A 54 -4.17 13.32 8.22
C ARG A 54 -3.44 12.52 9.29
N PHE A 55 -2.17 12.23 9.05
CA PHE A 55 -1.32 11.47 9.95
C PHE A 55 -0.16 12.34 10.43
N SER A 56 0.16 12.28 11.72
CA SER A 56 1.41 12.84 12.23
C SER A 56 2.58 12.01 11.70
N SER A 57 3.60 12.67 11.15
CA SER A 57 4.86 12.02 10.82
C SER A 57 5.83 12.11 12.00
N PHE A 58 6.81 11.22 11.99
CA PHE A 58 8.00 11.44 12.79
C PHE A 58 8.80 12.60 12.19
N ASP A 59 9.19 13.54 13.03
CA ASP A 59 10.12 14.63 12.73
C ASP A 59 11.12 14.70 13.89
N HIS A 60 12.41 14.82 13.57
CA HIS A 60 13.47 14.78 14.58
C HIS A 60 13.47 15.99 15.54
N PHE A 61 12.83 17.11 15.17
CA PHE A 61 12.94 18.39 15.85
C PHE A 61 11.61 19.12 16.07
N ALA A 62 10.48 18.52 15.68
CA ALA A 62 9.15 19.09 15.87
C ALA A 62 8.70 19.17 17.33
#